data_AF-A0A742YVM6-F1
#
_entry.id   AF-A0A742YVM6-F1
#
_cell.length_a   1.000
_cell.length_b   1.000
_cell.length_c   1.000
_cell.angle_alpha   90.00
_cell.angle_beta   90.00
_cell.angle_gamma   90.00
#
_symmetry.space_group_name_H-M   'P 1'
#
loop_
_entity.id
_entity.type
_entity.pdbx_description
1 polymer ?
#
loop_
_entity_poly.entity_id
_entity_poly.type
_entity_poly.pdbx_seq_one_letter_code
_entity_poly.pdbx_strand_id
1 'polypeptide(L)'
;MLIHLTPRYYAKYSDVQVDVIDVEIPQLKLVLKANVDIVIRTPFPNKNYKVVCRKKGRKAINGILIEVEGMFKDFTVITRWAVNGEISRHETYYHVSDDEFDTVTEEDFLWSGFFNTPYRARCKEIEKGGTLVKRQSAMVTLINDLNSNNDDNYWTYNKVDSEGIVRFRAEYINLPTVERERITTSFLGNKRLPLYADKFDAQFNPYKLTVVPTGMKELGVYIVPLRDWIKELKEDCEQECLYKILEEINAKNEFFFSNTNHLKILADAYSATYNQLSEQSKMYVDDCLSQPIFHLVISDLDEGFKPEDV
;
A
#
# COMPACT_ATOMS: atom_id res chain seq x y z
N MET A 1 17.17 -4.45 9.91
CA MET A 1 15.87 -5.05 9.56
C MET A 1 15.97 -5.72 8.20
N LEU A 2 15.37 -6.91 8.07
CA LEU A 2 15.25 -7.64 6.81
C LEU A 2 13.82 -7.49 6.27
N ILE A 3 13.66 -7.10 5.01
CA ILE A 3 12.36 -6.83 4.40
C ILE A 3 12.23 -7.72 3.17
N HIS A 4 11.23 -8.61 3.20
CA HIS A 4 10.85 -9.42 2.06
C HIS A 4 9.57 -8.88 1.43
N LEU A 5 9.71 -8.36 0.21
CA LEU A 5 8.61 -7.77 -0.54
C LEU A 5 8.31 -8.64 -1.76
N THR A 6 7.05 -8.68 -2.14
CA THR A 6 6.56 -9.44 -3.29
C THR A 6 5.73 -8.58 -4.24
N PRO A 7 6.27 -7.45 -4.76
CA PRO A 7 5.53 -6.64 -5.73
C PRO A 7 5.08 -7.51 -6.88
N ARG A 8 3.77 -7.54 -7.12
CA ARG A 8 3.16 -8.50 -8.02
C ARG A 8 1.99 -7.90 -8.78
N TYR A 9 1.74 -8.50 -9.93
CA TYR A 9 0.63 -8.21 -10.80
C TYR A 9 -0.16 -9.49 -11.05
N TYR A 10 -1.48 -9.43 -10.89
CA TYR A 10 -2.39 -10.51 -11.23
C TYR A 10 -2.81 -10.40 -12.70
N ALA A 11 -2.06 -11.08 -13.56
CA ALA A 11 -2.26 -11.14 -15.01
C ALA A 11 -3.17 -12.31 -15.36
N LYS A 12 -4.48 -12.12 -15.16
CA LYS A 12 -5.52 -13.12 -15.45
C LYS A 12 -5.76 -13.31 -16.95
N TYR A 13 -5.59 -12.25 -17.73
CA TYR A 13 -5.93 -12.16 -19.13
C TYR A 13 -4.71 -12.40 -20.02
N SER A 14 -4.80 -13.34 -20.95
CA SER A 14 -3.67 -13.74 -21.81
C SER A 14 -3.30 -12.72 -22.88
N ASP A 15 -4.26 -11.89 -23.27
CA ASP A 15 -4.15 -10.79 -24.24
C ASP A 15 -3.61 -9.49 -23.61
N VAL A 16 -3.50 -9.43 -22.28
CA VAL A 16 -2.92 -8.29 -21.57
C VAL A 16 -1.43 -8.50 -21.36
N GLN A 17 -0.62 -7.72 -22.07
CA GLN A 17 0.83 -7.70 -21.92
C GLN A 17 1.20 -6.91 -20.67
N VAL A 18 2.05 -7.51 -19.83
CA VAL A 18 2.46 -6.91 -18.55
C VAL A 18 3.96 -7.12 -18.36
N ASP A 19 4.67 -6.01 -18.20
CA ASP A 19 6.07 -5.95 -17.80
C ASP A 19 6.26 -5.00 -16.61
N VAL A 20 7.39 -5.09 -15.91
CA VAL A 20 7.77 -4.18 -14.83
C VAL A 20 8.69 -3.12 -15.41
N ILE A 21 8.57 -1.89 -14.94
CA ILE A 21 9.44 -0.78 -15.29
C ILE A 21 10.48 -0.59 -14.17
N ASP A 22 9.99 -0.44 -12.94
CA ASP A 22 10.82 -0.36 -11.72
C ASP A 22 9.99 -0.61 -10.45
N VAL A 23 10.73 -0.81 -9.35
CA VAL A 23 10.25 -0.75 -7.98
C VAL A 23 11.05 0.30 -7.23
N GLU A 24 10.38 1.24 -6.60
CA GLU A 24 10.96 2.31 -5.78
C GLU A 24 10.48 2.20 -4.33
N ILE A 25 11.41 2.41 -3.40
CA ILE A 25 11.15 2.55 -1.97
C ILE A 25 11.80 3.87 -1.52
N PRO A 26 11.05 4.98 -1.50
CA PRO A 26 11.62 6.31 -1.26
C PRO A 26 12.33 6.44 0.09
N GLN A 27 11.78 5.79 1.13
CA GLN A 27 12.35 5.75 2.48
C GLN A 27 13.72 5.04 2.54
N LEU A 28 14.11 4.36 1.47
CA LEU A 28 15.38 3.62 1.37
C LEU A 28 16.32 4.19 0.29
N LYS A 29 15.92 5.26 -0.41
CA LYS A 29 16.53 5.72 -1.68
C LYS A 29 16.79 4.57 -2.66
N LEU A 30 15.93 3.56 -2.64
CA LEU A 30 16.12 2.35 -3.41
C LEU A 30 15.25 2.41 -4.65
N VAL A 31 15.87 2.39 -5.84
CA VAL A 31 15.18 2.29 -7.12
C VAL A 31 15.76 1.11 -7.88
N LEU A 32 14.96 0.06 -8.04
CA LEU A 32 15.33 -1.17 -8.73
C LEU A 32 14.76 -1.15 -10.15
N LYS A 33 15.62 -1.18 -11.16
CA LYS A 33 15.20 -1.05 -12.56
C LYS A 33 15.00 -2.40 -13.22
N ALA A 34 13.97 -2.49 -14.06
CA ALA A 34 13.72 -3.66 -14.89
C ALA A 34 14.92 -3.98 -15.78
N ASN A 35 15.22 -5.28 -15.91
CA ASN A 35 16.33 -5.79 -16.70
C ASN A 35 17.72 -5.28 -16.28
N VAL A 36 17.84 -4.61 -15.13
CA VAL A 36 19.12 -4.27 -14.49
C VAL A 36 19.19 -5.00 -13.15
N ASP A 37 18.29 -4.65 -12.24
CA ASP A 37 18.26 -5.16 -10.87
C ASP A 37 17.21 -6.25 -10.69
N ILE A 38 16.08 -6.10 -11.38
CA ILE A 38 14.88 -6.93 -11.21
C ILE A 38 14.29 -7.41 -12.54
N VAL A 39 13.51 -8.49 -12.46
CA VAL A 39 12.74 -9.08 -13.57
C VAL A 39 11.42 -9.63 -13.03
N ILE A 40 10.42 -9.78 -13.90
CA ILE A 40 9.21 -10.53 -13.57
C ILE A 40 9.42 -12.03 -13.77
N ARG A 41 8.89 -12.83 -12.85
CA ARG A 41 8.75 -14.29 -12.97
C ARG A 41 7.39 -14.76 -12.45
N THR A 42 7.04 -16.00 -12.75
CA THR A 42 5.80 -16.64 -12.31
C THR A 42 6.12 -17.82 -11.38
N PRO A 43 6.38 -17.57 -10.08
CA PRO A 43 6.81 -18.62 -9.15
C PRO A 43 5.69 -19.62 -8.82
N PHE A 44 4.43 -19.24 -9.00
CA PHE A 44 3.27 -20.05 -8.67
C PHE A 44 2.83 -20.99 -9.82
N PRO A 45 2.17 -22.13 -9.52
CA PRO A 45 1.69 -23.06 -10.55
C PRO A 45 0.62 -22.48 -11.49
N ASN A 46 -0.29 -21.64 -11.00
CA ASN A 46 -1.39 -21.07 -11.79
C ASN A 46 -0.93 -20.05 -12.85
N LYS A 47 0.32 -19.56 -12.78
CA LYS A 47 0.94 -18.59 -13.69
C LYS A 47 0.26 -17.22 -13.83
N ASN A 48 -0.84 -16.97 -13.13
CA ASN A 48 -1.52 -15.68 -13.14
C ASN A 48 -0.74 -14.59 -12.40
N TYR A 49 0.07 -14.94 -11.41
CA TYR A 49 0.87 -13.96 -10.68
C TYR A 49 2.24 -13.75 -11.33
N LYS A 50 2.45 -12.53 -11.81
CA LYS A 50 3.72 -11.97 -12.25
C LYS A 50 4.36 -11.27 -11.05
N VAL A 51 5.42 -11.85 -10.50
CA VAL A 51 6.10 -11.35 -9.29
C VAL A 51 7.44 -10.76 -9.68
N VAL A 52 7.76 -9.59 -9.12
CA VAL A 52 9.08 -8.99 -9.22
C VAL A 52 10.08 -9.78 -8.39
N CYS A 53 11.19 -10.17 -8.99
CA CYS A 53 12.32 -10.77 -8.29
C CYS A 53 13.64 -10.22 -8.79
N ARG A 54 14.72 -10.48 -8.06
CA ARG A 54 16.07 -10.08 -8.47
C ARG A 54 16.42 -10.69 -9.84
N LYS A 55 17.09 -9.91 -10.70
CA LYS A 55 17.68 -10.39 -11.96
C LYS A 55 18.91 -11.25 -11.68
N LYS A 56 18.70 -12.49 -11.22
CA LYS A 56 19.77 -13.45 -10.97
C LYS A 56 19.33 -14.86 -11.34
N GLY A 57 20.10 -15.49 -12.23
CA GLY A 57 19.79 -16.84 -12.72
C GLY A 57 18.46 -16.91 -13.47
N ARG A 58 17.92 -18.14 -13.58
CA ARG A 58 16.66 -18.42 -14.31
C ARG A 58 15.53 -18.93 -13.42
N LYS A 59 15.82 -19.20 -12.15
CA LYS A 59 14.84 -19.72 -11.19
C LYS A 59 13.80 -18.64 -10.92
N ALA A 60 12.52 -18.95 -11.07
CA ALA A 60 11.46 -18.08 -10.60
C ALA A 60 11.52 -18.01 -9.06
N ILE A 61 11.80 -16.82 -8.54
CA ILE A 61 11.82 -16.48 -7.12
C ILE A 61 10.59 -15.61 -6.84
N ASN A 62 10.02 -15.77 -5.66
CA ASN A 62 8.89 -15.00 -5.16
C ASN A 62 9.46 -13.82 -4.37
N GLY A 63 9.48 -12.65 -5.00
CA GLY A 63 9.86 -11.42 -4.33
C GLY A 63 11.35 -11.05 -4.38
N ILE A 64 11.64 -9.99 -3.65
CA ILE A 64 12.96 -9.40 -3.43
C ILE A 64 13.23 -9.33 -1.93
N LEU A 65 14.51 -9.28 -1.57
CA LEU A 65 14.97 -9.18 -0.20
C LEU A 65 15.79 -7.91 -0.04
N ILE A 66 15.57 -7.17 1.02
CA ILE A 66 16.26 -5.91 1.32
C ILE A 66 16.73 -5.95 2.76
N GLU A 67 18.00 -5.60 3.02
CA GLU A 67 18.49 -5.36 4.38
C GLU A 67 18.78 -3.88 4.54
N VAL A 68 18.35 -3.36 5.69
CA VAL A 68 18.51 -1.97 6.08
C VAL A 68 18.94 -1.90 7.54
N GLU A 69 19.76 -0.90 7.86
CA GLU A 69 20.17 -0.64 9.23
C GLU A 69 19.01 -0.08 10.08
N GLY A 70 18.89 -0.55 11.32
CA GLY A 70 17.82 -0.15 12.23
C GLY A 70 16.46 -0.80 11.93
N MET A 71 15.43 -0.28 12.60
CA MET A 71 14.02 -0.63 12.43
C MET A 71 13.27 0.63 12.02
N PHE A 72 12.39 0.54 11.02
CA PHE A 72 11.43 1.60 10.74
C PHE A 72 10.05 0.98 10.52
N LYS A 73 9.02 1.73 10.92
CA LYS A 73 7.64 1.24 10.97
C LYS A 73 6.86 1.54 9.70
N ASP A 74 7.22 2.59 8.96
CA ASP A 74 6.38 3.09 7.87
C ASP A 74 7.19 3.26 6.58
N PHE A 75 6.70 2.69 5.49
CA PHE A 75 7.35 2.82 4.18
C PHE A 75 6.37 2.63 3.02
N THR A 76 6.75 3.16 1.86
CA THR A 76 5.97 3.05 0.63
C THR A 76 6.74 2.24 -0.39
N VAL A 77 6.08 1.30 -1.05
CA VAL A 77 6.60 0.60 -2.22
C VAL A 77 5.82 1.07 -3.44
N ILE A 78 6.52 1.67 -4.39
CA ILE A 78 5.95 2.16 -5.64
C ILE A 78 6.43 1.24 -6.75
N THR A 79 5.51 0.54 -7.40
CA THR A 79 5.82 -0.31 -8.56
C THR A 79 5.17 0.25 -9.80
N ARG A 80 5.96 0.41 -10.85
CA ARG A 80 5.45 0.83 -12.17
C ARG A 80 5.44 -0.34 -13.12
N TRP A 81 4.30 -0.60 -13.72
CA TRP A 81 4.05 -1.67 -14.67
C TRP A 81 3.81 -1.08 -16.05
N ALA A 82 4.35 -1.72 -17.09
CA ALA A 82 3.95 -1.48 -18.46
C ALA A 82 2.84 -2.47 -18.81
N VAL A 83 1.60 -1.98 -18.99
CA VAL A 83 0.41 -2.77 -19.28
C VAL A 83 -0.15 -2.34 -20.64
N ASN A 84 -0.05 -3.21 -21.63
CA ASN A 84 -0.39 -2.92 -23.04
C ASN A 84 0.31 -1.65 -23.60
N GLY A 85 1.56 -1.40 -23.16
CA GLY A 85 2.34 -0.25 -23.59
C GLY A 85 2.09 1.04 -22.79
N GLU A 86 1.09 1.07 -21.91
CA GLU A 86 0.80 2.17 -21.01
C GLU A 86 1.30 1.92 -19.58
N ILE A 87 1.42 2.98 -18.77
CA ILE A 87 1.94 2.86 -17.40
C ILE A 87 0.79 2.66 -16.43
N SER A 88 0.84 1.56 -15.68
CA SER A 88 0.02 1.32 -14.50
C SER A 88 0.89 1.46 -13.24
N ARG A 89 0.53 2.37 -12.34
CA ARG A 89 1.27 2.66 -11.09
C ARG A 89 0.57 2.02 -9.90
N HIS A 90 1.32 1.28 -9.10
CA HIS A 90 0.84 0.62 -7.89
C HIS A 90 1.63 1.12 -6.69
N GLU A 91 0.94 1.64 -5.68
CA GLU A 91 1.54 2.13 -4.45
C GLU A 91 1.01 1.37 -3.26
N THR A 92 1.92 0.79 -2.48
CA THR A 92 1.55 0.11 -1.25
C THR A 92 2.23 0.79 -0.07
N TYR A 93 1.40 1.24 0.86
CA TYR A 93 1.78 1.92 2.09
C TYR A 93 1.79 0.89 3.20
N TYR A 94 2.98 0.55 3.67
CA TYR A 94 3.17 -0.46 4.70
C TYR A 94 3.37 0.17 6.06
N HIS A 95 2.71 -0.41 7.07
CA HIS A 95 2.93 -0.12 8.47
C HIS A 95 3.30 -1.41 9.23
N VAL A 96 4.42 -1.39 9.94
CA VAL A 96 4.88 -2.51 10.75
C VAL A 96 4.20 -2.45 12.12
N SER A 97 3.39 -3.46 12.42
CA SER A 97 2.46 -3.46 13.57
C SER A 97 3.13 -3.69 14.92
N ASP A 98 4.33 -4.27 14.94
CA ASP A 98 5.06 -4.60 16.15
C ASP A 98 6.59 -4.45 15.94
N ASP A 99 7.39 -4.66 16.98
CA ASP A 99 8.85 -4.57 16.94
C ASP A 99 9.55 -5.75 17.64
N GLU A 100 8.87 -6.90 17.72
CA GLU A 100 9.41 -8.08 18.41
C GLU A 100 10.56 -8.74 17.66
N PHE A 101 10.51 -8.73 16.32
CA PHE A 101 11.54 -9.26 15.45
C PHE A 101 12.03 -8.22 14.46
N ASP A 102 13.13 -8.54 13.79
CA ASP A 102 13.79 -7.61 12.87
C ASP A 102 13.46 -7.88 11.39
N THR A 103 12.47 -8.73 11.11
CA THR A 103 12.16 -9.17 9.75
C THR A 103 10.68 -8.97 9.45
N VAL A 104 10.35 -8.45 8.27
CA VAL A 104 8.97 -8.34 7.76
C VAL A 104 8.85 -9.02 6.40
N THR A 105 7.66 -9.52 6.12
CA THR A 105 7.36 -10.20 4.86
C THR A 105 5.95 -9.91 4.41
N GLU A 106 5.75 -9.60 3.13
CA GLU A 106 4.41 -9.56 2.52
C GLU A 106 3.79 -10.95 2.37
N GLU A 107 4.60 -12.00 2.44
CA GLU A 107 4.14 -13.37 2.25
C GLU A 107 3.35 -13.85 3.48
N ASP A 108 2.03 -13.68 3.43
CA ASP A 108 1.08 -13.93 4.53
C ASP A 108 1.14 -15.35 5.13
N PHE A 109 1.44 -16.39 4.35
CA PHE A 109 1.57 -17.73 4.90
C PHE A 109 2.74 -17.83 5.89
N LEU A 110 3.77 -16.99 5.75
CA LEU A 110 4.89 -16.92 6.69
C LEU A 110 4.51 -16.23 8.01
N TRP A 111 3.32 -15.61 8.10
CA TRP A 111 2.80 -15.10 9.37
C TRP A 111 2.19 -16.20 10.24
N SER A 112 1.86 -17.36 9.65
CA SER A 112 1.27 -18.49 10.37
C SER A 112 2.32 -19.31 11.12
N GLY A 113 1.93 -19.99 12.19
CA GLY A 113 2.78 -21.02 12.79
C GLY A 113 2.81 -22.27 11.91
N PHE A 114 3.98 -22.92 11.79
CA PHE A 114 4.10 -24.18 11.06
C PHE A 114 4.18 -25.36 12.04
N PHE A 115 3.56 -26.49 11.66
CA PHE A 115 3.64 -27.73 12.44
C PHE A 115 5.10 -28.16 12.64
N ASN A 116 5.45 -28.57 13.87
CA ASN A 116 6.81 -28.94 14.28
C ASN A 116 7.88 -27.83 14.08
N THR A 117 7.49 -26.56 14.21
CA THR A 117 8.43 -25.43 14.26
C THR A 117 8.19 -24.61 15.53
N PRO A 118 9.16 -23.84 16.02
CA PRO A 118 8.97 -22.94 17.17
C PRO A 118 8.13 -21.69 16.82
N TYR A 119 7.74 -21.54 15.56
CA TYR A 119 7.10 -20.36 15.01
C TYR A 119 5.64 -20.23 15.43
N ARG A 120 5.31 -19.11 16.08
CA ARG A 120 3.93 -18.79 16.46
C ARG A 120 3.23 -17.94 15.40
N ALA A 121 1.89 -17.94 15.42
CA ALA A 121 1.12 -17.08 14.53
C ALA A 121 1.34 -15.59 14.87
N ARG A 122 1.47 -14.76 13.84
CA ARG A 122 1.76 -13.31 13.93
C ARG A 122 0.60 -12.43 13.45
N CYS A 123 -0.41 -13.00 12.79
CA CYS A 123 -1.58 -12.26 12.29
C CYS A 123 -2.32 -11.47 13.37
N LYS A 124 -2.34 -11.97 14.62
CA LYS A 124 -2.96 -11.28 15.77
C LYS A 124 -2.35 -9.92 16.08
N GLU A 125 -1.09 -9.70 15.73
CA GLU A 125 -0.44 -8.39 15.94
C GLU A 125 -1.00 -7.33 15.00
N ILE A 126 -1.52 -7.73 13.83
CA ILE A 126 -2.24 -6.86 12.90
C ILE A 126 -3.63 -6.52 13.48
N GLU A 127 -4.32 -7.53 13.97
CA GLU A 127 -5.70 -7.42 14.50
C GLU A 127 -5.77 -6.57 15.77
N LYS A 128 -4.70 -6.53 16.58
CA LYS A 128 -4.62 -5.67 17.78
C LYS A 128 -4.86 -4.19 17.47
N GLY A 129 -4.51 -3.73 16.26
CA GLY A 129 -4.73 -2.35 15.82
C GLY A 129 -6.07 -2.12 15.13
N GLY A 130 -7.08 -2.96 15.39
CA GLY A 130 -8.42 -2.85 14.80
C GLY A 130 -8.49 -3.10 13.29
N THR A 131 -7.39 -3.50 12.65
CA THR A 131 -7.31 -3.67 11.20
C THR A 131 -7.49 -5.13 10.80
N LEU A 132 -8.33 -5.37 9.79
CA LEU A 132 -8.50 -6.70 9.21
C LEU A 132 -7.21 -7.14 8.51
N VAL A 133 -6.89 -8.42 8.60
CA VAL A 133 -5.75 -9.02 7.88
C VAL A 133 -6.04 -8.99 6.38
N LYS A 134 -5.49 -8.00 5.68
CA LYS A 134 -5.59 -7.92 4.22
C LYS A 134 -4.70 -8.98 3.57
N ARG A 135 -5.19 -9.57 2.48
CA ARG A 135 -4.38 -10.44 1.62
C ARG A 135 -3.23 -9.66 0.98
N GLN A 136 -2.18 -10.39 0.62
CA GLN A 136 -0.96 -9.88 -0.03
C GLN A 136 -1.26 -8.86 -1.14
N SER A 137 -0.52 -7.75 -1.17
CA SER A 137 -0.66 -6.66 -2.15
C SER A 137 -0.54 -7.18 -3.59
N ALA A 138 -1.37 -6.68 -4.49
CA ALA A 138 -1.28 -7.01 -5.91
C ALA A 138 -1.89 -5.91 -6.78
N MET A 139 -1.19 -5.56 -7.86
CA MET A 139 -1.80 -4.85 -8.98
C MET A 139 -2.70 -5.79 -9.76
N VAL A 140 -3.80 -5.27 -10.31
CA VAL A 140 -4.81 -6.03 -11.06
C VAL A 140 -5.06 -5.39 -12.41
N THR A 141 -5.63 -6.16 -13.35
CA THR A 141 -6.02 -5.60 -14.65
C THR A 141 -7.35 -4.89 -14.53
N LEU A 142 -8.37 -5.58 -14.01
CA LEU A 142 -9.68 -5.03 -13.74
C LEU A 142 -9.94 -5.03 -12.23
N ILE A 143 -10.75 -4.07 -11.75
CA ILE A 143 -11.04 -3.90 -10.31
C ILE A 143 -11.56 -5.21 -9.67
N ASN A 144 -12.38 -5.97 -10.40
CA ASN A 144 -13.04 -7.18 -9.88
C ASN A 144 -12.19 -8.46 -10.02
N ASP A 145 -10.94 -8.38 -10.47
CA ASP A 145 -10.15 -9.58 -10.81
C ASP A 145 -9.86 -10.51 -9.64
N LEU A 146 -9.73 -9.96 -8.43
CA LEU A 146 -9.40 -10.72 -7.23
C LEU A 146 -10.63 -11.20 -6.46
N ASN A 147 -11.85 -11.04 -7.02
CA ASN A 147 -13.11 -11.28 -6.31
C ASN A 147 -13.06 -10.68 -4.89
N SER A 148 -12.57 -9.45 -4.81
CA SER A 148 -12.64 -8.66 -3.59
C SER A 148 -14.08 -8.69 -3.10
N ASN A 149 -14.33 -9.23 -1.91
CA ASN A 149 -15.59 -8.98 -1.24
C ASN A 149 -15.80 -7.46 -1.18
N ASN A 150 -17.06 -6.99 -1.10
CA ASN A 150 -17.38 -5.56 -1.02
C ASN A 150 -16.56 -4.80 0.06
N ASP A 151 -16.00 -5.51 1.04
CA ASP A 151 -15.14 -4.99 2.11
C ASP A 151 -13.71 -4.57 1.69
N ASP A 152 -13.21 -4.94 0.50
CA ASP A 152 -11.85 -4.55 0.04
C ASP A 152 -11.78 -3.10 -0.48
N ASN A 153 -12.93 -2.46 -0.71
CA ASN A 153 -13.03 -1.08 -1.20
C ASN A 153 -12.47 -0.06 -0.20
N TYR A 154 -12.42 -0.39 1.09
CA TYR A 154 -11.95 0.55 2.13
C TYR A 154 -10.43 0.64 2.24
N TRP A 155 -9.69 -0.32 1.69
CA TRP A 155 -8.23 -0.42 1.84
C TRP A 155 -7.50 -0.26 0.51
N THR A 156 -8.26 0.07 -0.53
CA THR A 156 -7.81 0.07 -1.92
C THR A 156 -8.48 1.19 -2.66
N TYR A 157 -7.70 2.00 -3.37
CA TYR A 157 -8.21 3.00 -4.28
C TYR A 157 -7.68 2.72 -5.68
N ASN A 158 -8.57 2.68 -6.66
CA ASN A 158 -8.23 2.39 -8.04
C ASN A 158 -8.63 3.56 -8.94
N LYS A 159 -7.82 3.87 -9.94
CA LYS A 159 -8.24 4.63 -11.13
C LYS A 159 -8.15 3.75 -12.35
N VAL A 160 -9.21 3.77 -13.16
CA VAL A 160 -9.30 3.03 -14.41
C VAL A 160 -9.26 3.98 -15.60
N ASP A 161 -8.78 3.48 -16.74
CA ASP A 161 -8.93 4.17 -18.02
C ASP A 161 -10.31 3.90 -18.66
N SER A 162 -10.50 4.38 -19.89
CA SER A 162 -11.72 4.18 -20.66
C SER A 162 -12.00 2.72 -21.04
N GLU A 163 -10.99 1.84 -21.01
CA GLU A 163 -11.12 0.41 -21.26
C GLU A 163 -11.40 -0.39 -19.97
N GLY A 164 -11.43 0.30 -18.82
CA GLY A 164 -11.61 -0.31 -17.51
C GLY A 164 -10.34 -0.89 -16.91
N ILE A 165 -9.17 -0.70 -17.54
CA ILE A 165 -7.89 -1.19 -17.03
C ILE A 165 -7.45 -0.30 -15.87
N VAL A 166 -7.05 -0.91 -14.75
CA VAL A 166 -6.52 -0.20 -13.59
C VAL A 166 -5.16 0.42 -13.93
N ARG A 167 -5.12 1.75 -13.97
CA ARG A 167 -3.90 2.56 -14.22
C ARG A 167 -3.26 3.08 -12.95
N PHE A 168 -4.03 3.19 -11.88
CA PHE A 168 -3.50 3.51 -10.58
C PHE A 168 -4.15 2.63 -9.52
N ARG A 169 -3.35 2.12 -8.59
CA ARG A 169 -3.83 1.42 -7.39
C ARG A 169 -3.04 1.87 -6.18
N ALA A 170 -3.72 2.30 -5.13
CA ALA A 170 -3.13 2.55 -3.82
C ALA A 170 -3.68 1.55 -2.80
N GLU A 171 -2.83 1.04 -1.92
CA GLU A 171 -3.19 0.10 -0.86
C GLU A 171 -2.51 0.46 0.45
N TYR A 172 -3.21 0.28 1.57
CA TYR A 172 -2.62 0.35 2.91
C TYR A 172 -2.57 -1.05 3.53
N ILE A 173 -1.40 -1.48 4.01
CA ILE A 173 -1.18 -2.83 4.51
C ILE A 173 -0.37 -2.80 5.81
N ASN A 174 -0.90 -3.46 6.83
CA ASN A 174 -0.17 -3.74 8.06
C ASN A 174 0.65 -5.03 7.92
N LEU A 175 1.91 -5.00 8.36
CA LEU A 175 2.82 -6.14 8.38
C LEU A 175 3.24 -6.43 9.83
N PRO A 176 3.15 -7.68 10.30
CA PRO A 176 3.77 -8.06 11.55
C PRO A 176 5.27 -8.27 11.33
N THR A 177 6.05 -8.17 12.39
CA THR A 177 7.41 -8.72 12.36
C THR A 177 7.36 -10.24 12.53
N VAL A 178 8.33 -10.94 11.95
CA VAL A 178 8.48 -12.39 11.99
C VAL A 178 9.92 -12.77 12.29
N GLU A 179 10.14 -13.98 12.78
CA GLU A 179 11.48 -14.56 12.96
C GLU A 179 12.23 -14.59 11.61
N ARG A 180 13.45 -14.07 11.59
CA ARG A 180 14.31 -13.96 10.39
C ARG A 180 14.50 -15.30 9.69
N GLU A 181 14.57 -16.37 10.47
CA GLU A 181 14.78 -17.74 10.03
C GLU A 181 13.64 -18.26 9.14
N ARG A 182 12.43 -17.71 9.23
CA ARG A 182 11.32 -18.10 8.35
C ARG A 182 11.62 -17.84 6.87
N ILE A 183 12.44 -16.83 6.60
CA ILE A 183 12.85 -16.44 5.25
C ILE A 183 14.18 -17.09 4.88
N THR A 184 15.14 -17.08 5.81
CA THR A 184 16.53 -17.48 5.52
C THR A 184 16.79 -18.98 5.63
N THR A 185 16.00 -19.72 6.42
CA THR A 185 16.18 -21.17 6.61
C THR A 185 15.38 -21.94 5.58
N SER A 186 16.04 -22.72 4.74
CA SER A 186 15.34 -23.53 3.72
C SER A 186 14.45 -24.62 4.35
N PHE A 187 13.18 -24.66 3.96
CA PHE A 187 12.21 -25.72 4.23
C PHE A 187 11.34 -25.99 2.99
N LEU A 188 10.48 -27.03 3.05
CA LEU A 188 9.72 -27.48 1.87
C LEU A 188 8.89 -26.35 1.23
N GLY A 189 8.33 -25.45 2.05
CA GLY A 189 7.45 -24.36 1.63
C GLY A 189 8.16 -23.10 1.10
N ASN A 190 9.47 -22.94 1.29
CA ASN A 190 10.17 -21.69 0.94
C ASN A 190 11.24 -21.82 -0.14
N LYS A 191 11.25 -22.93 -0.90
CA LYS A 191 12.20 -23.16 -2.00
C LYS A 191 12.21 -22.06 -3.07
N ARG A 192 11.20 -21.18 -3.08
CA ARG A 192 11.02 -20.07 -4.02
C ARG A 192 11.26 -18.70 -3.38
N LEU A 193 11.62 -18.60 -2.10
CA LEU A 193 12.04 -17.33 -1.49
C LEU A 193 13.44 -16.92 -1.95
N PRO A 194 13.77 -15.61 -1.92
CA PRO A 194 15.11 -15.13 -2.17
C PRO A 194 16.09 -15.63 -1.11
N LEU A 195 17.34 -15.90 -1.52
CA LEU A 195 18.41 -16.21 -0.57
C LEU A 195 18.90 -14.93 0.11
N TYR A 196 19.43 -15.04 1.32
CA TYR A 196 20.02 -13.90 2.02
C TYR A 196 21.12 -13.21 1.18
N ALA A 197 21.95 -14.00 0.49
CA ALA A 197 23.00 -13.48 -0.39
C ALA A 197 22.48 -12.74 -1.65
N ASP A 198 21.17 -12.76 -1.90
CA ASP A 198 20.52 -12.05 -3.01
C ASP A 198 19.90 -10.72 -2.57
N LYS A 199 20.10 -10.31 -1.32
CA LYS A 199 19.56 -9.06 -0.80
C LYS A 199 20.07 -7.82 -1.53
N PHE A 200 19.27 -6.76 -1.49
CA PHE A 200 19.73 -5.40 -1.73
C PHE A 200 20.06 -4.77 -0.38
N ASP A 201 21.24 -4.17 -0.26
CA ASP A 201 21.55 -3.35 0.91
C ASP A 201 21.03 -1.94 0.67
N ALA A 202 20.37 -1.37 1.67
CA ALA A 202 19.81 -0.03 1.61
C ALA A 202 20.04 0.72 2.93
N GLN A 203 19.89 2.04 2.88
CA GLN A 203 19.99 2.90 4.04
C GLN A 203 18.70 3.69 4.19
N PHE A 204 18.26 3.83 5.44
CA PHE A 204 17.10 4.65 5.73
C PHE A 204 17.37 6.11 5.34
N ASN A 205 16.37 6.70 4.70
CA ASN A 205 16.33 8.10 4.34
C ASN A 205 14.92 8.64 4.62
N PRO A 206 14.78 9.69 5.44
CA PRO A 206 13.49 10.33 5.65
C PRO A 206 12.84 10.74 4.32
N TYR A 207 11.58 10.36 4.14
CA TYR A 207 10.77 10.75 3.00
C TYR A 207 9.56 11.57 3.46
N LYS A 208 9.38 12.76 2.88
CA LYS A 208 8.37 13.73 3.32
C LYS A 208 6.94 13.22 3.19
N LEU A 209 6.68 12.34 2.24
CA LEU A 209 5.35 11.76 2.02
C LEU A 209 5.17 10.40 2.72
N THR A 210 5.97 10.12 3.76
CA THR A 210 5.77 8.91 4.58
C THR A 210 4.47 9.03 5.36
N VAL A 211 3.52 8.17 5.02
CA VAL A 211 2.25 8.05 5.74
C VAL A 211 2.49 7.32 7.05
N VAL A 212 2.12 7.95 8.16
CA VAL A 212 2.28 7.42 9.51
C VAL A 212 0.93 7.42 10.21
N PRO A 213 0.47 6.29 10.78
CA PRO A 213 -0.76 6.24 11.57
C PRO A 213 -0.70 7.13 12.80
N THR A 214 -1.82 7.76 13.15
CA THR A 214 -1.94 8.55 14.37
C THR A 214 -2.29 7.66 15.57
N GLY A 215 -2.45 8.26 16.75
CA GLY A 215 -2.99 7.58 17.93
C GLY A 215 -4.43 7.06 17.74
N MET A 216 -5.12 7.47 16.67
CA MET A 216 -6.49 7.05 16.34
C MET A 216 -6.54 5.83 15.42
N LYS A 217 -5.40 5.20 15.10
CA LYS A 217 -5.34 4.03 14.20
C LYS A 217 -6.19 2.83 14.63
N GLU A 218 -6.51 2.73 15.91
CA GLU A 218 -7.42 1.71 16.47
C GLU A 218 -8.84 1.81 15.89
N LEU A 219 -9.20 2.99 15.34
CA LEU A 219 -10.46 3.22 14.62
C LEU A 219 -10.39 2.75 13.16
N GLY A 220 -9.28 2.15 12.73
CA GLY A 220 -9.01 1.71 11.36
C GLY A 220 -8.30 2.78 10.52
N VAL A 221 -7.66 2.35 9.43
CA VAL A 221 -7.04 3.24 8.44
C VAL A 221 -7.65 2.97 7.07
N TYR A 222 -8.52 3.85 6.62
CA TYR A 222 -9.29 3.69 5.39
C TYR A 222 -8.75 4.60 4.30
N ILE A 223 -8.91 4.18 3.05
CA ILE A 223 -8.72 5.08 1.91
C ILE A 223 -10.02 5.84 1.67
N VAL A 224 -9.95 7.17 1.78
CA VAL A 224 -11.10 8.05 1.66
C VAL A 224 -10.94 8.90 0.41
N PRO A 225 -11.86 8.84 -0.58
CA PRO A 225 -11.87 9.77 -1.69
C PRO A 225 -12.09 11.20 -1.18
N LEU A 226 -11.18 12.11 -1.55
CA LEU A 226 -11.22 13.50 -1.08
C LEU A 226 -12.50 14.22 -1.49
N ARG A 227 -13.03 13.91 -2.68
CA ARG A 227 -14.28 14.50 -3.19
C ARG A 227 -15.48 14.20 -2.27
N ASP A 228 -15.53 13.00 -1.71
CA ASP A 228 -16.66 12.53 -0.89
C ASP A 228 -16.55 13.18 0.50
N TRP A 229 -15.33 13.23 1.04
CA TRP A 229 -15.03 13.95 2.28
C TRP A 229 -15.33 15.46 2.20
N ILE A 230 -14.96 16.12 1.09
CA ILE A 230 -15.28 17.54 0.86
C ILE A 230 -16.80 17.75 0.82
N LYS A 231 -17.56 16.83 0.22
CA LYS A 231 -19.01 16.91 0.13
C LYS A 231 -19.65 16.84 1.51
N GLU A 232 -19.25 15.87 2.32
CA GLU A 232 -19.75 15.69 3.69
C GLU A 232 -19.51 16.94 4.54
N LEU A 233 -18.29 17.46 4.55
CA LEU A 233 -17.97 18.66 5.33
C LEU A 233 -18.85 19.86 4.92
N LYS A 234 -19.15 20.02 3.61
CA LYS A 234 -20.01 21.11 3.10
C LYS A 234 -21.43 21.06 3.66
N GLU A 235 -21.94 19.88 4.02
CA GLU A 235 -23.27 19.71 4.60
C GLU A 235 -23.32 20.19 6.07
N ASP A 236 -22.19 20.11 6.78
CA ASP A 236 -22.04 20.53 8.17
C ASP A 236 -21.71 22.03 8.37
N CYS A 237 -21.69 22.83 7.29
CA CYS A 237 -21.54 24.29 7.31
C CYS A 237 -20.24 24.84 7.95
N GLU A 238 -19.08 24.21 7.73
CA GLU A 238 -17.82 24.67 8.33
C GLU A 238 -16.73 25.19 7.38
N GLN A 239 -16.35 26.47 7.52
CA GLN A 239 -15.01 27.04 7.24
C GLN A 239 -14.48 27.02 5.80
N GLU A 240 -14.72 28.13 5.09
CA GLU A 240 -14.25 28.45 3.73
C GLU A 240 -12.75 28.16 3.50
N CYS A 241 -11.90 28.41 4.49
CA CYS A 241 -10.45 28.17 4.39
C CYS A 241 -10.11 26.67 4.28
N LEU A 242 -10.76 25.82 5.09
CA LEU A 242 -10.52 24.37 5.07
C LEU A 242 -10.94 23.76 3.72
N TYR A 243 -12.09 24.16 3.18
CA TYR A 243 -12.53 23.70 1.86
C TYR A 243 -11.54 24.05 0.77
N LYS A 244 -11.05 25.29 0.76
CA LYS A 244 -10.08 25.72 -0.25
C LYS A 244 -8.80 24.88 -0.19
N ILE A 245 -8.33 24.57 1.02
CA ILE A 245 -7.17 23.68 1.23
C ILE A 245 -7.46 22.29 0.68
N LEU A 246 -8.61 21.70 1.02
CA LEU A 246 -8.99 20.38 0.55
C LEU A 246 -9.20 20.33 -0.98
N GLU A 247 -9.76 21.38 -1.59
CA GLU A 247 -9.92 21.50 -3.05
C GLU A 247 -8.56 21.61 -3.77
N GLU A 248 -7.61 22.38 -3.21
CA GLU A 248 -6.24 22.46 -3.72
C GLU A 248 -5.53 21.10 -3.66
N ILE A 249 -5.73 20.34 -2.57
CA ILE A 249 -5.23 18.97 -2.46
C ILE A 249 -5.90 18.07 -3.49
N ASN A 250 -7.24 18.09 -3.59
CA ASN A 250 -8.01 17.22 -4.48
C ASN A 250 -7.64 17.40 -5.96
N ALA A 251 -7.20 18.60 -6.35
CA ALA A 251 -6.67 18.88 -7.69
C ALA A 251 -5.34 18.16 -8.02
N LYS A 252 -4.64 17.61 -7.01
CA LYS A 252 -3.36 16.92 -7.15
C LYS A 252 -3.39 15.47 -6.69
N ASN A 253 -4.19 15.17 -5.67
CA ASN A 253 -4.35 13.83 -5.10
C ASN A 253 -5.82 13.60 -4.78
N GLU A 254 -6.39 12.47 -5.22
CA GLU A 254 -7.86 12.27 -5.15
C GLU A 254 -8.33 11.52 -3.90
N PHE A 255 -7.41 11.10 -3.03
CA PHE A 255 -7.75 10.36 -1.81
C PHE A 255 -6.83 10.73 -0.64
N PHE A 256 -7.11 10.21 0.54
CA PHE A 256 -6.17 10.20 1.65
C PHE A 256 -6.35 8.94 2.50
N PHE A 257 -5.42 8.71 3.44
CA PHE A 257 -5.55 7.61 4.41
C PHE A 257 -6.08 8.20 5.71
N SER A 258 -7.27 7.80 6.15
CA SER A 258 -7.85 8.26 7.40
C SER A 258 -7.00 7.85 8.61
N ASN A 259 -7.11 8.60 9.70
CA ASN A 259 -6.42 8.28 10.96
C ASN A 259 -4.89 8.15 10.79
N THR A 260 -4.33 8.86 9.80
CA THR A 260 -2.89 9.02 9.55
C THR A 260 -2.53 10.50 9.41
N ASN A 261 -1.25 10.80 9.29
CA ASN A 261 -0.76 12.15 8.96
C ASN A 261 -0.95 12.54 7.46
N HIS A 262 -1.59 11.70 6.63
CA HIS A 262 -1.55 11.85 5.17
C HIS A 262 -2.16 13.18 4.69
N LEU A 263 -3.33 13.61 5.21
CA LEU A 263 -3.93 14.88 4.80
C LEU A 263 -3.04 16.09 5.09
N LYS A 264 -2.37 16.09 6.24
CA LYS A 264 -1.44 17.17 6.62
C LYS A 264 -0.25 17.23 5.69
N ILE A 265 0.32 16.06 5.36
CA ILE A 265 1.40 15.93 4.39
C ILE A 265 0.95 16.46 3.02
N LEU A 266 -0.25 16.11 2.58
CA LEU A 266 -0.81 16.56 1.31
C LEU A 266 -1.09 18.07 1.32
N ALA A 267 -1.55 18.64 2.44
CA ALA A 267 -1.75 20.07 2.60
C ALA A 267 -0.43 20.84 2.48
N ASP A 268 0.62 20.39 3.17
CA ASP A 268 1.98 20.96 3.06
C ASP A 268 2.52 20.87 1.62
N ALA A 269 2.30 19.74 0.95
CA ALA A 269 2.81 19.49 -0.39
C ALA A 269 2.06 20.24 -1.50
N TYR A 270 0.73 20.38 -1.39
CA TYR A 270 -0.13 20.76 -2.51
C TYR A 270 -1.03 21.97 -2.27
N SER A 271 -1.19 22.45 -1.04
CA SER A 271 -2.03 23.61 -0.75
C SER A 271 -1.20 24.88 -0.58
N ALA A 272 -1.38 25.84 -1.49
CA ALA A 272 -0.83 27.17 -1.35
C ALA A 272 -1.49 27.93 -0.20
N THR A 273 -2.79 27.72 0.00
CA THR A 273 -3.56 28.34 1.08
C THR A 273 -3.03 27.90 2.45
N TYR A 274 -2.83 26.60 2.67
CA TYR A 274 -2.28 26.06 3.92
C TYR A 274 -0.89 26.63 4.23
N ASN A 275 -0.04 26.76 3.21
CA ASN A 275 1.33 27.25 3.35
C ASN A 275 1.44 28.76 3.61
N GLN A 276 0.35 29.52 3.44
CA GLN A 276 0.29 30.96 3.72
C GLN A 276 -0.37 31.28 5.07
N LEU A 277 -0.86 30.27 5.79
CA LEU A 277 -1.51 30.46 7.08
C LEU A 277 -0.52 30.99 8.13
N SER A 278 -1.04 31.81 9.04
CA SER A 278 -0.34 32.11 10.29
C SER A 278 -0.18 30.83 11.13
N GLU A 279 0.81 30.77 12.02
CA GLU A 279 1.01 29.64 12.92
C GLU A 279 -0.27 29.26 13.69
N GLN A 280 -1.00 30.25 14.21
CA GLN A 280 -2.24 30.02 14.95
C GLN A 280 -3.34 29.42 14.06
N SER A 281 -3.49 29.92 12.83
CA SER A 281 -4.46 29.36 11.88
C SER A 281 -4.04 27.96 11.42
N LYS A 282 -2.74 27.70 11.29
CA LYS A 282 -2.20 26.41 10.87
C LYS A 282 -2.42 25.36 11.95
N MET A 283 -2.24 25.68 13.24
CA MET A 283 -2.59 24.79 14.35
C MET A 283 -4.06 24.37 14.30
N TYR A 284 -4.95 25.35 14.10
CA TYR A 284 -6.38 25.08 14.00
C TYR A 284 -6.72 24.17 12.81
N VAL A 285 -6.17 24.45 11.62
CA VAL A 285 -6.38 23.59 10.44
C VAL A 285 -5.77 22.21 10.63
N ASP A 286 -4.61 22.11 11.27
CA ASP A 286 -3.99 20.82 11.61
C ASP A 286 -4.88 19.95 12.49
N ASP A 287 -5.59 20.55 13.44
CA ASP A 287 -6.57 19.86 14.29
C ASP A 287 -7.76 19.37 13.46
N CYS A 288 -8.23 20.15 12.48
CA CYS A 288 -9.29 19.73 11.54
C CYS A 288 -8.82 18.57 10.65
N LEU A 289 -7.63 18.67 10.05
CA LEU A 289 -7.08 17.63 9.17
C LEU A 289 -6.70 16.34 9.89
N SER A 290 -6.61 16.38 11.23
CA SER A 290 -6.29 15.22 12.08
C SER A 290 -7.51 14.64 12.78
N GLN A 291 -8.72 15.14 12.51
CA GLN A 291 -9.94 14.61 13.12
C GLN A 291 -10.07 13.11 12.82
N PRO A 292 -10.48 12.30 13.82
CA PRO A 292 -10.69 10.88 13.62
C PRO A 292 -11.86 10.66 12.65
N ILE A 293 -11.68 9.74 11.71
CA ILE A 293 -12.73 9.36 10.77
C ILE A 293 -13.18 7.94 11.09
N PHE A 294 -14.49 7.77 11.26
CA PHE A 294 -15.12 6.49 11.53
C PHE A 294 -15.69 5.88 10.25
N HIS A 295 -15.74 4.56 10.22
CA HIS A 295 -16.19 3.78 9.07
C HIS A 295 -17.62 4.12 8.58
N LEU A 296 -18.53 4.49 9.49
CA LEU A 296 -19.95 4.74 9.20
C LEU A 296 -20.23 5.95 8.32
N VAL A 297 -19.20 6.74 8.03
CA VAL A 297 -19.33 8.01 7.32
C VAL A 297 -19.28 7.83 5.80
N ILE A 298 -18.70 6.74 5.30
CA ILE A 298 -18.41 6.56 3.87
C ILE A 298 -19.51 5.75 3.14
N SER A 299 -20.46 5.15 3.86
CA SER A 299 -21.46 4.22 3.28
C SER A 299 -22.69 4.88 2.65
N ASP A 300 -22.98 6.14 2.93
CA ASP A 300 -24.33 6.68 2.69
C ASP A 300 -24.46 7.51 1.40
N LEU A 301 -23.44 7.49 0.52
CA LEU A 301 -23.44 8.32 -0.70
C LEU A 301 -23.70 7.59 -2.03
N ASP A 302 -23.90 6.26 -2.04
CA ASP A 302 -24.09 5.49 -3.28
C ASP A 302 -25.40 4.66 -3.37
N GLU A 303 -26.42 4.96 -2.56
CA GLU A 303 -27.79 4.55 -2.91
C GLU A 303 -28.42 5.55 -3.89
N GLY A 304 -27.87 5.64 -5.10
CA GLY A 304 -28.17 6.77 -5.98
C GLY A 304 -28.10 6.56 -7.49
N PHE A 305 -28.08 5.33 -8.03
CA PHE A 305 -28.49 5.09 -9.42
C PHE A 305 -28.69 3.58 -9.69
N LYS A 306 -29.93 3.10 -9.61
CA LYS A 306 -30.35 1.89 -10.32
C LYS A 306 -30.91 2.35 -11.67
N PRO A 307 -30.34 1.96 -12.82
CA PRO A 307 -31.05 2.11 -14.09
C PRO A 307 -32.32 1.27 -13.99
N GLU A 308 -33.48 1.90 -14.13
CA GLU A 308 -34.73 1.18 -14.31
C GLU A 308 -34.63 0.34 -15.60
N ASP A 309 -35.00 -0.93 -15.48
CA ASP A 309 -35.12 -1.87 -16.58
C ASP A 309 -36.03 -1.30 -17.69
N VAL A 310 -35.46 -1.14 -18.90
CA VAL A 310 -36.20 -1.11 -20.19
C VAL A 310 -35.42 -1.91 -21.22
#